data_AF-A0A7R9FB06-F1
#
_entry.id   AF-A0A7R9FB06-F1
#
_cell.length_a   1.000
_cell.length_b   1.000
_cell.length_c   1.000
_cell.angle_alpha   90.00
_cell.angle_beta   90.00
_cell.angle_gamma   90.00
#
_symmetry.space_group_name_H-M   'P 1'
#
loop_
_entity.id
_entity.type
_entity.pdbx_description
1 polymer ?
#
loop_
_entity_poly.entity_id
_entity_poly.type
_entity_poly.pdbx_seq_one_letter_code
_entity_poly.pdbx_strand_id
1 'polypeptide(L)'
;MSMERRIRKELEDQGLLDPVDPSKEDPVDDEILAEIKRCQTELKTISAQNFQQLKRLKKLATEEVMRQDLKKKLQHVDNEILEVFWRIHNTKLKKLPIMKREQELAVDALKEREALLKQIECVGDNA
;
A
#
# COMPACT_ATOMS: atom_id res chain seq x y z
N MET A 1 -22.29 -50.90 -4.60
CA MET A 1 -20.98 -51.61 -4.59
C MET A 1 -20.19 -51.03 -5.76
N SER A 2 -19.13 -50.25 -5.52
CA SER A 2 -18.36 -49.68 -6.64
C SER A 2 -18.05 -50.80 -7.63
N MET A 3 -18.41 -50.58 -8.90
CA MET A 3 -18.30 -51.55 -9.98
C MET A 3 -16.90 -52.17 -10.01
N GLU A 4 -15.92 -51.31 -9.80
CA GLU A 4 -14.50 -51.61 -9.75
C GLU A 4 -14.14 -52.64 -8.67
N ARG A 5 -14.72 -52.53 -7.47
CA ARG A 5 -14.45 -53.47 -6.37
C ARG A 5 -15.07 -54.86 -6.62
N ARG A 6 -16.19 -54.92 -7.35
CA ARG A 6 -16.81 -56.21 -7.74
C ARG A 6 -16.04 -56.88 -8.87
N ILE A 7 -15.61 -56.11 -9.87
CA ILE A 7 -14.79 -56.60 -10.98
C ILE A 7 -13.47 -57.14 -10.45
N ARG A 8 -12.81 -56.40 -9.54
CA ARG A 8 -11.54 -56.82 -8.95
C ARG A 8 -11.65 -58.16 -8.21
N LYS A 9 -12.66 -58.30 -7.35
CA LYS A 9 -12.89 -59.53 -6.60
C LYS A 9 -13.17 -60.74 -7.50
N GLU A 10 -13.96 -60.55 -8.56
CA GLU A 10 -14.25 -61.63 -9.51
C GLU A 10 -12.99 -62.08 -10.26
N LEU A 11 -12.09 -61.16 -10.59
CA LEU A 11 -10.81 -61.46 -11.22
C LEU A 11 -9.83 -62.17 -10.26
N GLU A 12 -9.85 -61.81 -8.99
CA GLU A 12 -9.10 -62.51 -7.91
C GLU A 12 -9.64 -63.94 -7.71
N ASP A 13 -10.97 -64.11 -7.66
CA ASP A 13 -11.62 -65.41 -7.46
C ASP A 13 -11.41 -66.39 -8.65
N GLN A 14 -11.20 -65.87 -9.86
CA GLN A 14 -10.85 -66.64 -11.06
C GLN A 14 -9.33 -66.93 -11.18
N GLY A 15 -8.53 -66.48 -10.21
CA GLY A 15 -7.08 -66.65 -10.20
C GLY A 15 -6.34 -65.86 -11.29
N LEU A 16 -6.99 -64.86 -11.89
CA LEU A 16 -6.41 -63.99 -12.90
C LEU A 16 -5.63 -62.82 -12.28
N LEU A 17 -5.92 -62.50 -11.02
CA LEU A 17 -5.24 -61.49 -10.22
C LEU A 17 -4.82 -62.11 -8.89
N ASP A 18 -3.57 -61.89 -8.50
CA ASP A 18 -3.12 -62.26 -7.15
C ASP A 18 -3.86 -61.43 -6.11
N PRO A 19 -4.26 -62.01 -4.96
CA PRO A 19 -4.89 -61.26 -3.89
C PRO A 19 -3.95 -60.13 -3.48
N VAL A 20 -4.45 -58.92 -3.59
CA VAL A 20 -3.68 -57.71 -3.30
C VAL A 20 -3.21 -57.79 -1.86
N ASP A 21 -1.89 -57.75 -1.66
CA ASP A 21 -1.34 -57.49 -0.35
C ASP A 21 -1.88 -56.12 0.10
N PRO A 22 -2.66 -56.03 1.19
CA PRO A 22 -3.20 -54.76 1.66
C PRO A 22 -2.11 -53.73 2.01
N SER A 23 -0.83 -54.10 1.99
CA SER A 23 0.31 -53.20 2.11
C SER A 23 0.78 -52.54 0.79
N LYS A 24 0.16 -52.87 -0.36
CA LYS A 24 0.49 -52.33 -1.69
C LYS A 24 -0.75 -51.82 -2.44
N GLU A 25 -1.59 -51.03 -1.76
CA GLU A 25 -2.47 -50.11 -2.48
C GLU A 25 -1.57 -49.03 -3.12
N ASP A 26 -1.40 -49.08 -4.44
CA ASP A 26 -0.89 -47.93 -5.20
C ASP A 26 -1.73 -46.70 -4.83
N PRO A 27 -1.09 -45.54 -4.61
CA PRO A 27 -1.75 -44.38 -4.04
C PRO A 27 -2.75 -43.86 -5.06
N VAL A 28 -4.01 -44.30 -4.90
CA VAL A 28 -5.17 -43.65 -5.50
C VAL A 28 -5.01 -42.18 -5.19
N ASP A 29 -4.96 -41.35 -6.25
CA ASP A 29 -4.89 -39.89 -6.16
C ASP A 29 -5.71 -39.41 -4.96
N ASP A 30 -5.00 -39.01 -3.90
CA ASP A 30 -5.63 -38.56 -2.67
C ASP A 30 -6.23 -37.19 -3.00
N GLU A 31 -7.49 -37.20 -3.47
CA GLU A 31 -8.27 -36.04 -3.86
C GLU A 31 -8.28 -35.00 -2.73
N ILE A 32 -8.28 -35.46 -1.48
CA ILE A 32 -8.19 -34.60 -0.30
C ILE A 32 -6.81 -33.92 -0.25
N LEU A 33 -5.71 -34.66 -0.44
CA LEU A 33 -4.37 -34.09 -0.50
C LEU A 33 -4.21 -33.11 -1.68
N ALA A 34 -4.80 -33.41 -2.84
CA ALA A 34 -4.78 -32.53 -4.00
C ALA A 34 -5.53 -31.21 -3.72
N GLU A 35 -6.71 -31.29 -3.11
CA GLU A 35 -7.50 -30.12 -2.72
C GLU A 35 -6.81 -29.30 -1.61
N ILE A 36 -6.15 -29.95 -0.64
CA ILE A 36 -5.31 -29.28 0.36
C ILE A 36 -4.18 -28.50 -0.30
N LYS A 37 -3.46 -29.10 -1.28
CA LYS A 37 -2.39 -28.42 -2.01
C LYS A 37 -2.91 -27.25 -2.83
N ARG A 38 -4.10 -27.37 -3.43
CA ARG A 38 -4.78 -26.28 -4.15
C ARG A 38 -5.07 -25.11 -3.21
N CYS A 39 -5.75 -25.38 -2.09
CA CYS A 39 -6.05 -24.38 -1.06
C CYS A 39 -4.79 -23.70 -0.54
N GLN A 40 -3.72 -24.46 -0.26
CA GLN A 40 -2.44 -23.91 0.20
C GLN A 40 -1.82 -22.96 -0.83
N THR A 41 -1.91 -23.30 -2.11
CA THR A 41 -1.37 -22.47 -3.20
C THR A 41 -2.15 -21.16 -3.34
N GLU A 42 -3.48 -21.23 -3.24
CA GLU A 42 -4.34 -20.06 -3.25
C GLU A 42 -4.07 -19.15 -2.05
N LEU A 43 -3.99 -19.72 -0.83
CA LEU A 43 -3.66 -18.97 0.38
C LEU A 43 -2.29 -18.28 0.29
N LYS A 44 -1.27 -18.95 -0.25
CA LYS A 44 0.05 -18.35 -0.47
C LYS A 44 -0.02 -17.18 -1.45
N THR A 45 -0.79 -17.34 -2.53
CA THR A 45 -0.98 -16.29 -3.54
C THR A 45 -1.67 -15.07 -2.96
N ILE A 46 -2.79 -15.27 -2.25
CA ILE A 46 -3.54 -14.20 -1.59
C ILE A 46 -2.68 -13.51 -0.52
N SER A 47 -1.95 -14.29 0.28
CA SER A 47 -1.04 -13.75 1.30
C SER A 47 0.04 -12.85 0.69
N ALA A 48 0.67 -13.28 -0.42
CA ALA A 48 1.67 -12.49 -1.12
C ALA A 48 1.08 -11.19 -1.69
N GLN A 49 -0.10 -11.26 -2.30
CA GLN A 49 -0.81 -10.07 -2.80
C GLN A 49 -1.16 -9.11 -1.67
N ASN A 50 -1.73 -9.60 -0.57
CA ASN A 50 -2.07 -8.79 0.59
C ASN A 50 -0.84 -8.11 1.18
N PHE A 51 0.28 -8.82 1.28
CA PHE A 51 1.54 -8.25 1.74
C PHE A 51 2.02 -7.10 0.84
N GLN A 52 1.98 -7.29 -0.48
CA GLN A 52 2.35 -6.24 -1.44
C GLN A 52 1.43 -5.02 -1.34
N GLN A 53 0.11 -5.23 -1.24
CA GLN A 53 -0.85 -4.15 -1.09
C GLN A 53 -0.66 -3.40 0.23
N LEU A 54 -0.43 -4.10 1.34
CA LEU A 54 -0.14 -3.48 2.63
C LEU A 54 1.13 -2.64 2.58
N LYS A 55 2.19 -3.13 1.93
CA LYS A 55 3.43 -2.37 1.75
C LYS A 55 3.19 -1.09 0.93
N ARG A 56 2.42 -1.19 -0.16
CA ARG A 56 2.02 -0.04 -0.99
C ARG A 56 1.18 0.97 -0.20
N LEU A 57 0.14 0.51 0.49
CA LEU A 57 -0.74 1.37 1.28
C LEU A 57 0.02 2.07 2.40
N LYS A 58 0.92 1.37 3.08
CA LYS A 58 1.79 1.99 4.09
C LYS A 58 2.66 3.08 3.50
N LYS A 59 3.27 2.87 2.33
CA LYS A 59 4.06 3.90 1.62
C LYS A 59 3.19 5.13 1.34
N LEU A 60 2.03 4.94 0.69
CA LEU A 60 1.10 6.01 0.33
C LEU A 60 0.59 6.78 1.54
N ALA A 61 0.23 6.08 2.62
CA ALA A 61 -0.23 6.72 3.85
C ALA A 61 0.87 7.56 4.51
N THR A 62 2.11 7.06 4.52
CA THR A 62 3.26 7.81 5.06
C THR A 62 3.54 9.07 4.24
N GLU A 63 3.51 8.97 2.91
CA GLU A 63 3.67 10.10 2.00
C GLU A 63 2.55 11.13 2.17
N GLU A 64 1.30 10.69 2.31
CA GLU A 64 0.18 11.61 2.52
C GLU A 64 0.27 12.34 3.87
N VAL A 65 0.71 11.67 4.94
CA VAL A 65 0.96 12.33 6.23
C VAL A 65 2.02 13.42 6.08
N MET A 66 3.14 13.12 5.42
CA MET A 66 4.19 14.11 5.14
C MET A 66 3.65 15.29 4.33
N ARG A 67 2.85 15.02 3.30
CA ARG A 67 2.21 16.06 2.48
C ARG A 67 1.27 16.94 3.29
N GLN A 68 0.47 16.35 4.20
CA GLN A 68 -0.43 17.10 5.08
C GLN A 68 0.32 18.00 6.05
N ASP A 69 1.43 17.53 6.62
CA ASP A 69 2.23 18.35 7.53
C ASP A 69 2.90 19.52 6.80
N LEU A 70 3.38 19.31 5.57
CA LEU A 70 3.87 20.40 4.73
C LEU A 70 2.75 21.40 4.37
N LYS A 71 1.53 20.93 4.07
CA LYS A 71 0.37 21.81 3.82
C LYS A 71 0.00 22.64 5.05
N LYS A 72 0.08 22.08 6.27
CA LYS A 72 -0.15 22.85 7.51
C LYS A 72 0.90 23.95 7.67
N LYS A 73 2.18 23.65 7.40
CA LYS A 73 3.25 24.66 7.41
C LYS A 73 3.02 25.75 6.36
N LEU A 74 2.64 25.35 5.14
CA LEU A 74 2.32 26.29 4.06
C LEU A 74 1.18 27.24 4.46
N GLN A 75 0.12 26.71 5.08
CA GLN A 75 -0.98 27.53 5.57
C GLN A 75 -0.52 28.54 6.63
N HIS A 76 0.42 28.17 7.50
CA HIS A 76 1.00 29.10 8.47
C HIS A 76 1.74 30.25 7.77
N VAL A 77 2.62 29.93 6.83
CA VAL A 77 3.38 30.93 6.04
C VAL A 77 2.45 31.81 5.21
N ASP A 78 1.39 31.26 4.61
CA ASP A 78 0.39 32.03 3.88
C ASP A 78 -0.31 33.06 4.80
N ASN A 79 -0.60 32.70 6.04
CA ASN A 79 -1.16 33.64 7.02
C ASN A 79 -0.16 34.73 7.39
N GLU A 80 1.12 34.41 7.58
CA GLU A 80 2.17 35.39 7.85
C GLU A 80 2.33 36.39 6.70
N ILE A 81 2.26 35.91 5.45
CA ILE A 81 2.29 36.77 4.25
C ILE A 81 1.12 37.75 4.27
N LEU A 82 -0.08 37.28 4.61
CA LEU A 82 -1.27 38.15 4.72
C LEU A 82 -1.09 39.19 5.84
N GLU A 83 -0.56 38.80 7.00
CA GLU A 83 -0.32 39.73 8.10
C GLU A 83 0.68 40.83 7.72
N VAL A 84 1.80 40.45 7.08
CA VAL A 84 2.81 41.41 6.59
C VAL A 84 2.21 42.31 5.51
N PHE A 85 1.41 41.75 4.59
CA PHE A 85 0.70 42.53 3.58
C PHE A 85 -0.22 43.57 4.22
N TRP A 86 -1.08 43.19 5.16
CA TRP A 86 -1.99 44.11 5.82
C TRP A 86 -1.26 45.19 6.61
N ARG A 87 -0.15 44.84 7.26
CA ARG A 87 0.71 45.78 7.97
C ARG A 87 1.29 46.83 7.01
N ILE A 88 1.90 46.39 5.92
CA ILE A 88 2.46 47.28 4.88
C ILE A 88 1.36 48.13 4.24
N HIS A 89 0.20 47.53 3.92
CA HIS A 89 -0.94 48.23 3.33
C HIS A 89 -1.44 49.35 4.25
N ASN A 90 -1.59 49.08 5.54
CA ASN A 90 -2.02 50.07 6.53
C ASN A 90 -0.98 51.18 6.72
N THR A 91 0.32 50.86 6.72
CA THR A 91 1.40 51.85 6.74
C THR A 91 1.35 52.77 5.50
N LYS A 92 1.12 52.19 4.31
CA LYS A 92 0.92 52.95 3.07
C LYS A 92 -0.31 53.85 3.12
N LEU A 93 -1.45 53.35 3.63
CA LEU A 93 -2.67 54.16 3.78
C LEU A 93 -2.45 55.36 4.71
N LYS A 94 -1.66 55.19 5.76
CA LYS A 94 -1.25 56.26 6.68
C LYS A 94 -0.18 57.19 6.11
N LYS A 95 0.28 56.97 4.86
CA LYS A 95 1.38 57.69 4.20
C LYS A 95 2.69 57.68 5.01
N LEU A 96 2.88 56.63 5.80
CA LEU A 96 4.10 56.43 6.59
C LEU A 96 5.14 55.66 5.74
N PRO A 97 6.44 55.86 6.01
CA PRO A 97 7.48 55.08 5.36
C PRO A 97 7.42 53.61 5.81
N ILE A 98 7.53 52.69 4.84
CA ILE A 98 7.59 51.25 5.10
C ILE A 98 8.99 50.92 5.64
N MET A 99 9.06 50.11 6.69
CA MET A 99 10.36 49.75 7.27
C MET A 99 11.06 48.69 6.41
N LYS A 100 12.39 48.79 6.25
CA LYS A 100 13.20 47.77 5.55
C LYS A 100 12.94 46.36 6.11
N ARG A 101 12.82 46.25 7.43
CA ARG A 101 12.50 45.01 8.14
C ARG A 101 11.17 44.39 7.69
N GLU A 102 10.14 45.17 7.38
CA GLU A 102 8.86 44.64 6.88
C GLU A 102 8.99 44.09 5.46
N GLN A 103 9.84 44.72 4.63
CA GLN A 103 10.12 44.24 3.28
C GLN A 103 10.93 42.92 3.32
N GLU A 104 11.91 42.83 4.21
CA GLU A 104 12.68 41.59 4.45
C GLU A 104 11.77 40.45 4.89
N LEU A 105 10.89 40.68 5.88
CA LEU A 105 9.91 39.68 6.32
C LEU A 105 9.00 39.20 5.18
N ALA A 106 8.53 40.12 4.32
CA ALA A 106 7.72 39.75 3.17
C ALA A 106 8.48 38.87 2.17
N VAL A 107 9.74 39.23 1.88
CA VAL A 107 10.60 38.49 0.95
C VAL A 107 10.93 37.10 1.49
N ASP A 108 11.24 37.00 2.78
CA ASP A 108 11.60 35.72 3.39
C ASP A 108 10.40 34.77 3.48
N ALA A 109 9.21 35.27 3.86
CA ALA A 109 7.99 34.46 3.87
C ALA A 109 7.61 33.96 2.46
N LEU A 110 7.80 34.78 1.42
CA LEU A 110 7.58 34.35 0.03
C LEU A 110 8.56 33.26 -0.43
N LYS A 111 9.85 33.36 -0.06
CA LYS A 111 10.85 32.32 -0.35
C LYS A 111 10.52 31.02 0.37
N GLU A 112 10.12 31.10 1.64
CA GLU A 112 9.72 29.93 2.42
C GLU A 112 8.51 29.24 1.80
N ARG A 113 7.50 30.01 1.39
CA ARG A 113 6.33 29.51 0.67
C ARG A 113 6.72 28.76 -0.61
N GLU A 114 7.62 29.32 -1.41
CA GLU A 114 8.12 28.67 -2.63
C GLU A 114 8.87 27.36 -2.32
N ALA A 115 9.70 27.36 -1.28
CA ALA A 115 10.42 26.17 -0.84
C ALA A 115 9.47 25.06 -0.36
N LEU A 116 8.40 25.41 0.37
CA LEU A 116 7.39 24.46 0.83
C LEU A 116 6.57 23.87 -0.34
N LEU A 117 6.21 24.69 -1.33
CA LEU A 117 5.54 24.20 -2.53
C LEU A 117 6.40 23.18 -3.30
N LYS A 118 7.69 23.47 -3.50
CA LYS A 118 8.63 22.53 -4.11
C LYS A 118 8.75 21.23 -3.31
N GLN A 119 8.80 21.33 -1.98
CA GLN A 119 8.83 20.14 -1.12
C GLN A 119 7.57 19.29 -1.27
N ILE A 120 6.38 19.93 -1.34
CA ILE A 120 5.09 19.24 -1.52
C ILE A 120 5.03 18.52 -2.88
N GLU A 121 5.51 19.15 -3.95
CA GLU A 121 5.57 18.57 -5.29
C GLU A 121 6.44 17.31 -5.31
N CYS A 122 7.61 17.36 -4.65
CA CYS A 122 8.51 16.20 -4.58
C CYS A 122 8.03 15.06 -3.67
N VAL A 123 6.94 15.22 -2.89
CA VAL A 123 6.44 14.14 -2.04
C VAL A 123 5.80 13.05 -2.89
N GLY A 124 6.49 11.92 -3.00
CA GLY A 124 6.01 10.72 -3.70
C GLY A 124 6.62 10.50 -5.08
N ASP A 125 7.43 11.45 -5.58
CA ASP A 125 8.13 11.33 -6.88
C ASP A 125 9.30 10.32 -6.84
N ASN A 126 9.66 9.82 -5.66
CA ASN A 126 10.63 8.73 -5.48
C ASN A 126 9.97 7.35 -5.66
N ALA A 127 9.25 7.16 -6.77
CA ALA A 127 8.61 5.91 -7.15
C ALA A 127 9.48 5.09 -8.10
#